data_AF-A0A8S8Z115-F1
#
_entry.id   AF-A0A8S8Z115-F1
#
_cell.length_a   1.000
_cell.length_b   1.000
_cell.length_c   1.000
_cell.angle_alpha   90.00
_cell.angle_beta   90.00
_cell.angle_gamma   90.00
#
_symmetry.space_group_name_H-M   'P 1'
#
loop_
_entity.id
_entity.type
_entity.pdbx_description
1 polymer ?
#
loop_
_entity_poly.entity_id
_entity_poly.type
_entity_poly.pdbx_seq_one_letter_code
_entity_poly.pdbx_strand_id
1 'polypeptide(L)'
;MEICVWRIAAEGASLLLGIRVQEEPWEMAAMRVHAPEGAKVGISSVSPSRLFQDDEIFLDNLSAGSRVFLSLTLEGNPTSLGFQLSGLVGGEPLAATPNRALDWGESE
;
A
#
# COMPACT_ATOMS: atom_id res chain seq x y z
N MET A 1 -3.10 -11.73 8.09
CA MET A 1 -2.32 -11.00 7.06
C MET A 1 -1.48 -9.94 7.75
N GLU A 2 -0.33 -9.60 7.18
CA GLU A 2 0.58 -8.58 7.70
C GLU A 2 0.92 -7.59 6.57
N ILE A 3 0.90 -6.29 6.87
CA ILE A 3 1.25 -5.22 5.95
C ILE A 3 2.30 -4.37 6.65
N CYS A 4 3.45 -4.22 6.01
CA CYS A 4 4.56 -3.42 6.50
C CYS A 4 4.96 -2.41 5.44
N VAL A 5 5.28 -1.21 5.87
CA VAL A 5 5.66 -0.10 4.98
C VAL A 5 6.93 0.54 5.52
N TRP A 6 7.86 0.81 4.61
CA TRP A 6 9.12 1.47 4.93
C TRP A 6 9.35 2.63 3.98
N ARG A 7 9.78 3.77 4.52
CA ARG A 7 10.41 4.82 3.72
C ARG A 7 11.80 4.33 3.32
N ILE A 8 12.12 4.42 2.03
CA ILE A 8 13.45 4.07 1.52
C ILE A 8 14.15 5.35 1.07
N ALA A 9 15.43 5.51 1.43
CA ALA A 9 16.23 6.71 1.16
C ALA A 9 16.66 6.85 -0.32
N ALA A 10 15.97 6.18 -1.24
CA ALA A 10 16.19 6.36 -2.67
C ALA A 10 15.67 7.74 -3.11
N GLU A 11 16.23 8.29 -4.19
CA GLU A 11 15.80 9.60 -4.71
C GLU A 11 14.27 9.65 -4.88
N GLY A 12 13.66 10.71 -4.36
CA GLY A 12 12.21 10.94 -4.42
C GLY A 12 11.39 10.40 -3.24
N ALA A 13 10.07 10.55 -3.35
CA ALA A 13 9.07 10.14 -2.37
C ALA A 13 8.82 8.61 -2.41
N SER A 14 9.86 7.83 -2.09
CA SER A 14 9.87 6.37 -2.33
C SER A 14 9.59 5.53 -1.09
N LEU A 15 8.79 4.48 -1.27
CA LEU A 15 8.34 3.54 -0.24
C LEU A 15 8.59 2.09 -0.67
N LEU A 16 8.87 1.21 0.28
CA LEU A 16 8.74 -0.24 0.14
C LEU A 16 7.49 -0.71 0.89
N LEU A 17 6.59 -1.37 0.19
CA LEU A 17 5.40 -2.04 0.72
C LEU A 17 5.63 -3.55 0.73
N GLY A 18 5.51 -4.18 1.88
CA GLY A 18 5.55 -5.63 2.06
C GLY A 18 4.20 -6.15 2.55
N ILE A 19 3.64 -7.13 1.84
CA ILE A 19 2.38 -7.79 2.19
C ILE A 19 2.64 -9.28 2.37
N ARG A 20 2.27 -9.84 3.52
CA ARG A 20 2.30 -11.28 3.79
C ARG A 20 0.90 -11.81 4.03
N VAL A 21 0.44 -12.68 3.14
CA VAL A 21 -0.80 -13.43 3.32
C VAL A 21 -0.49 -14.67 4.15
N GLN A 22 -1.33 -14.94 5.16
CA GLN A 22 -1.10 -16.06 6.08
C GLN A 22 -1.94 -17.27 5.63
N GLU A 23 -3.18 -17.37 6.08
CA GLU A 23 -4.01 -18.56 5.88
C GLU A 23 -5.02 -18.37 4.74
N GLU A 24 -5.81 -17.29 4.78
CA GLU A 24 -6.86 -17.08 3.76
C GLU A 24 -6.35 -16.27 2.56
N PRO A 25 -6.61 -16.71 1.32
CA PRO A 25 -6.29 -15.95 0.13
C PRO A 25 -7.17 -14.69 0.01
N TRP A 26 -6.65 -13.69 -0.68
CA TRP A 26 -7.39 -12.47 -1.00
C TRP A 26 -7.61 -12.39 -2.50
N GLU A 27 -8.85 -12.23 -2.94
CA GLU A 27 -9.20 -12.06 -4.33
C GLU A 27 -9.51 -10.60 -4.66
N MET A 28 -9.24 -10.19 -5.90
CA MET A 28 -9.44 -8.81 -6.37
C MET A 28 -8.81 -7.78 -5.41
N ALA A 29 -7.62 -8.09 -4.89
CA ALA A 29 -7.02 -7.26 -3.87
C ALA A 29 -6.52 -5.94 -4.46
N ALA A 30 -6.72 -4.85 -3.74
CA ALA A 30 -6.20 -3.54 -4.06
C ALA A 30 -5.66 -2.86 -2.79
N MET A 31 -4.66 -2.01 -2.95
CA MET A 31 -4.07 -1.21 -1.88
C MET A 31 -4.23 0.26 -2.19
N ARG A 32 -4.83 1.01 -1.27
CA ARG A 32 -4.92 2.46 -1.32
C ARG A 32 -3.95 3.12 -0.35
N VAL A 33 -3.29 4.16 -0.81
CA VAL A 33 -2.46 5.07 -0.01
C VAL A 33 -3.24 6.36 0.20
N HIS A 34 -3.30 6.90 1.41
CA HIS A 34 -4.00 8.17 1.66
C HIS A 34 -3.26 8.99 2.71
N ALA A 35 -3.53 10.29 2.78
CA ALA A 35 -3.14 11.12 3.91
C ALA A 35 -4.31 11.22 4.91
N PRO A 36 -4.18 10.71 6.14
CA PRO A 36 -5.19 10.87 7.19
C PRO A 36 -5.61 12.32 7.44
N GLU A 37 -4.73 13.28 7.21
CA GLU A 37 -4.97 14.71 7.31
C GLU A 37 -5.76 15.31 6.12
N GLY A 38 -6.07 14.51 5.10
CA GLY A 38 -6.85 14.92 3.93
C GLY A 38 -6.03 15.57 2.81
N ALA A 39 -4.69 15.58 2.90
CA ALA A 39 -3.84 16.00 1.80
C ALA A 39 -4.02 15.08 0.57
N LYS A 40 -3.79 15.62 -0.63
CA LYS A 40 -3.77 14.79 -1.84
C LYS A 40 -2.48 13.98 -1.88
N VAL A 41 -2.62 12.68 -2.16
CA VAL A 41 -1.54 11.74 -2.39
C VAL A 41 -1.85 11.01 -3.68
N GLY A 42 -0.85 10.87 -4.55
CA GLY A 42 -0.95 10.05 -5.75
C GLY A 42 0.24 9.11 -5.84
N ILE A 43 0.12 8.10 -6.69
CA ILE A 43 1.18 7.15 -7.02
C ILE A 43 1.69 7.52 -8.39
N SER A 44 2.98 7.83 -8.49
CA SER A 44 3.63 8.15 -9.77
C SER A 44 4.32 6.94 -10.40
N SER A 45 4.73 5.96 -9.59
CA SER A 45 5.29 4.70 -10.10
C SER A 45 5.13 3.52 -9.14
N VAL A 46 5.10 2.31 -9.70
CA VAL A 46 5.07 1.03 -8.96
C VAL A 46 6.05 0.05 -9.60
N SER A 47 6.88 -0.62 -8.78
CA SER A 47 7.81 -1.65 -9.21
C SER A 47 7.79 -2.87 -8.26
N PRO A 48 7.69 -4.12 -8.75
CA PRO A 48 7.45 -4.52 -10.14
C PRO A 48 6.14 -3.95 -10.71
N SER A 49 6.04 -3.90 -12.05
CA SER A 49 4.90 -3.29 -12.73
C SER A 49 3.56 -3.89 -12.29
N ARG A 50 2.63 -3.03 -11.91
CA ARG A 50 1.22 -3.34 -11.58
C ARG A 50 0.33 -2.25 -12.14
N LEU A 51 -0.94 -2.59 -12.34
CA LEU A 51 -1.96 -1.58 -12.61
C LEU A 51 -2.13 -0.71 -11.35
N PHE A 52 -2.04 0.60 -11.52
CA PHE A 52 -2.35 1.58 -10.49
C PHE A 52 -3.05 2.78 -11.12
N GLN A 53 -3.84 3.48 -10.32
CA GLN A 53 -4.52 4.70 -10.71
C GLN A 53 -4.67 5.61 -9.48
N ASP A 54 -4.34 6.89 -9.65
CA ASP A 54 -4.37 7.89 -8.59
C ASP A 54 -3.63 7.40 -7.33
N ASP A 55 -4.35 7.07 -6.26
CA ASP A 55 -3.82 6.67 -4.96
C ASP A 55 -3.92 5.15 -4.69
N GLU A 56 -4.30 4.36 -5.70
CA GLU A 56 -4.66 2.95 -5.55
C GLU A 56 -3.88 2.03 -6.51
N ILE A 57 -3.52 0.83 -6.03
CA ILE A 57 -2.78 -0.20 -6.76
C ILE A 57 -3.60 -1.47 -6.78
N PHE A 58 -3.80 -2.07 -7.95
CA PHE A 58 -4.36 -3.40 -8.08
C PHE A 58 -3.29 -4.47 -7.83
N LEU A 59 -3.55 -5.34 -6.86
CA LEU A 59 -2.63 -6.38 -6.41
C LEU A 59 -2.95 -7.77 -6.98
N ASP A 60 -4.06 -7.90 -7.72
CA ASP A 60 -4.58 -9.17 -8.23
C ASP A 60 -4.98 -10.11 -7.07
N ASN A 61 -5.03 -11.42 -7.33
CA ASN A 61 -5.27 -12.43 -6.33
C ASN A 61 -3.98 -12.73 -5.55
N LEU A 62 -4.05 -12.64 -4.22
CA LEU A 62 -2.96 -12.94 -3.30
C LEU A 62 -3.18 -14.32 -2.66
N SER A 63 -2.40 -15.31 -3.06
CA SER A 63 -2.51 -16.67 -2.55
C SER A 63 -2.15 -16.77 -1.05
N ALA A 64 -2.73 -17.74 -0.36
CA ALA A 64 -2.32 -18.12 0.98
C ALA A 64 -0.80 -18.40 1.06
N GLY A 65 -0.15 -17.98 2.15
CA GLY A 65 1.30 -18.11 2.34
C GLY A 65 2.18 -17.23 1.45
N SER A 66 1.61 -16.44 0.53
CA SER A 66 2.38 -15.59 -0.39
C SER A 66 2.98 -14.35 0.29
N ARG A 67 4.00 -13.79 -0.37
CA ARG A 67 4.64 -12.53 -0.01
C ARG A 67 4.74 -11.65 -1.25
N VAL A 68 4.31 -10.41 -1.13
CA VAL A 68 4.42 -9.40 -2.17
C VAL A 68 5.26 -8.25 -1.67
N PHE A 69 6.19 -7.79 -2.49
CA PHE A 69 6.97 -6.58 -2.25
C PHE A 69 6.79 -5.63 -3.42
N LEU A 70 6.55 -4.35 -3.11
CA LEU A 70 6.40 -3.29 -4.08
C LEU A 70 7.15 -2.05 -3.66
N SER A 71 7.92 -1.48 -4.57
CA SER A 71 8.42 -0.12 -4.46
C SER A 71 7.40 0.83 -5.06
N LEU A 72 7.03 1.87 -4.32
CA LEU A 72 6.11 2.92 -4.75
C LEU A 72 6.86 4.25 -4.77
N THR A 73 6.62 5.06 -5.79
CA THR A 73 6.94 6.49 -5.73
C THR A 73 5.65 7.26 -5.63
N LEU A 74 5.56 8.16 -4.66
CA LEU A 74 4.39 8.99 -4.43
C LEU A 74 4.57 10.38 -5.02
N GLU A 75 3.45 11.06 -5.23
CA GLU A 75 3.35 12.48 -5.54
C GLU A 75 2.44 13.18 -4.53
N GLY A 76 2.61 14.50 -4.40
CA GLY A 76 1.99 15.31 -3.35
C GLY A 76 2.91 15.53 -2.16
N ASN A 77 2.41 16.27 -1.17
CA ASN A 77 3.16 16.68 0.02
C ASN A 77 2.41 16.33 1.31
N PRO A 78 2.13 15.03 1.58
CA PRO A 78 1.51 14.64 2.83
C PRO A 78 2.50 14.78 4.00
N THR A 79 1.97 14.89 5.20
CA THR A 79 2.70 14.83 6.47
C THR A 79 2.64 13.45 7.10
N SER A 80 1.60 12.67 6.79
CA SER A 80 1.45 11.28 7.20
C SER A 80 0.80 10.43 6.11
N LEU A 81 1.05 9.13 6.12
CA LEU A 81 0.51 8.18 5.16
C LEU A 81 -0.22 7.04 5.85
N GLY A 82 -1.48 6.84 5.47
CA GLY A 82 -2.31 5.69 5.78
C GLY A 82 -2.38 4.73 4.60
N PHE A 83 -2.63 3.45 4.91
CA PHE A 83 -2.73 2.39 3.92
C PHE A 83 -3.99 1.56 4.19
N GLN A 84 -4.67 1.14 3.14
CA GLN A 84 -5.82 0.26 3.24
C GLN A 84 -5.76 -0.80 2.15
N LEU A 85 -5.68 -2.07 2.54
CA LEU A 85 -5.95 -3.19 1.65
C LEU A 85 -7.45 -3.46 1.64
N SER A 86 -8.01 -3.69 0.46
CA SER A 86 -9.37 -4.20 0.28
C SER A 86 -9.38 -5.37 -0.70
N GLY A 87 -10.33 -6.28 -0.55
CA GLY A 87 -10.52 -7.41 -1.46
C GLY A 87 -11.61 -8.34 -0.96
N LEU A 88 -11.71 -9.53 -1.55
CA LEU A 88 -12.60 -10.59 -1.09
C LEU A 88 -11.80 -11.65 -0.33
N VAL A 89 -12.33 -12.10 0.81
CA VAL A 89 -11.77 -13.21 1.60
C VAL A 89 -12.87 -14.23 1.81
N GLY A 90 -12.72 -15.43 1.23
CA GLY A 90 -13.78 -16.44 1.25
C GLY A 90 -15.08 -15.98 0.57
N GLY A 91 -14.98 -15.08 -0.42
CA GLY A 91 -16.13 -14.48 -1.13
C GLY A 91 -16.75 -13.25 -0.46
N GLU A 92 -16.33 -12.91 0.75
CA GLU A 92 -16.87 -11.75 1.49
C GLU A 92 -15.95 -10.53 1.36
N PRO A 93 -16.49 -9.31 1.16
CA PRO A 93 -15.68 -8.10 1.08
C PRO A 93 -15.05 -7.76 2.43
N LEU A 94 -13.74 -7.61 2.44
CA LEU A 94 -12.96 -7.28 3.64
C LEU A 94 -11.97 -6.15 3.35
N ALA A 95 -11.69 -5.34 4.38
CA ALA A 95 -10.63 -4.36 4.37
C ALA A 95 -9.69 -4.57 5.56
N ALA A 96 -8.41 -4.29 5.37
CA ALA A 96 -7.38 -4.34 6.40
C ALA A 96 -6.50 -3.09 6.32
N THR A 97 -6.32 -2.43 7.46
CA THR A 97 -5.47 -1.25 7.59
C THR A 97 -4.32 -1.57 8.55
N PRO A 98 -3.08 -1.16 8.26
CA PRO A 98 -2.03 -1.18 9.27
C PRO A 98 -2.47 -0.37 10.50
N ASN A 99 -2.03 -0.78 11.67
CA ASN A 99 -2.39 -0.16 12.95
C ASN A 99 -1.67 1.18 13.20
N ARG A 100 -0.78 1.60 12.31
CA ARG A 100 -0.06 2.87 12.39
C ARG A 100 0.05 3.50 11.01
N ALA A 101 -0.17 4.81 10.98
CA ALA A 101 0.25 5.63 9.86
C ALA A 101 1.78 5.75 9.85
N LEU A 102 2.33 5.99 8.67
CA LEU A 102 3.74 6.31 8.49
C LEU A 102 3.91 7.83 8.57
N ASP A 103 4.76 8.30 9.48
CA ASP A 103 5.17 9.70 9.50
C ASP A 103 5.97 10.00 8.23
N TRP A 104 5.47 10.93 7.42
CA TRP A 104 5.98 11.19 6.07
C TRP A 104 6.64 12.55 5.90
N GLY A 105 6.29 13.52 6.76
CA GLY A 105 6.85 14.87 6.74
C GLY A 105 8.38 14.88 6.61
N GLU A 106 8.92 15.97 6.06
CA GLU A 106 10.36 16.17 6.05
C GLU A 106 10.90 16.06 7.47
N SER A 107 11.76 15.07 7.69
CA SER A 107 12.65 15.08 8.83
C SER A 107 13.56 16.30 8.64
N GLU A 108 13.53 17.23 9.59
CA GLU A 108 14.53 18.30 9.69
C GLU A 108 15.97 17.76 9.63
#